data_AF-A0A261KQQ9-F1
#
_entry.id   AF-A0A261KQQ9-F1
#
_cell.length_a   1.000
_cell.length_b   1.000
_cell.length_c   1.000
_cell.angle_alpha   90.00
_cell.angle_beta   90.00
_cell.angle_gamma   90.00
#
_symmetry.space_group_name_H-M   'P 1'
#
loop_
_entity.id
_entity.type
_entity.pdbx_description
1 polymer ?
#
loop_
_entity_poly.entity_id
_entity_poly.type
_entity_poly.pdbx_seq_one_letter_code
_entity_poly.pdbx_strand_id
1 'polypeptide(L)'
;MRPRDDDSSLAERAPRDHKLASAIADCGFYEFKRQLTYKCKWYSSELIIADRFYPSSQICSDCGHQKKMPLNVRLYECENCGFKADRDFNAAVNLENYAR
;
A
#
# COMPACT_ATOMS: atom_id res chain seq x y z
N MET A 1 -29.17 8.28 29.81
CA MET A 1 -27.82 7.73 30.03
C MET A 1 -27.50 6.71 28.93
N ARG A 2 -27.01 7.19 27.79
CA ARG A 2 -25.87 6.66 27.02
C ARG A 2 -25.33 7.87 26.24
N PRO A 3 -24.08 8.30 26.46
CA PRO A 3 -23.50 9.40 25.71
C PRO A 3 -23.50 9.06 24.22
N ARG A 4 -23.73 10.07 23.37
CA ARG A 4 -23.32 9.97 21.98
C ARG A 4 -21.81 10.04 22.01
N ASP A 5 -21.16 8.90 21.81
CA ASP A 5 -19.71 8.85 21.65
C ASP A 5 -19.37 9.67 20.40
N ASP A 6 -18.97 10.90 20.70
CA ASP A 6 -18.15 11.78 19.90
C ASP A 6 -16.86 11.03 19.54
N ASP A 7 -16.87 10.30 18.43
CA ASP A 7 -15.64 9.78 17.83
C ASP A 7 -15.02 10.86 16.92
N SER A 8 -14.71 11.99 17.55
CA SER A 8 -13.76 12.99 17.04
C SER A 8 -12.34 12.44 17.15
N SER A 9 -12.00 11.39 16.39
CA SER A 9 -10.61 10.91 16.37
C SER A 9 -10.07 10.44 15.02
N LEU A 10 -10.85 10.50 13.93
CA LEU A 10 -10.30 10.42 12.57
C LEU A 10 -9.94 11.82 12.05
N ALA A 11 -9.05 12.51 12.77
CA ALA A 11 -8.34 13.64 12.19
C ALA A 11 -7.41 13.09 11.09
N GLU A 12 -7.89 13.05 9.85
CA GLU A 12 -7.06 12.88 8.67
C GLU A 12 -5.97 13.95 8.70
N ARG A 13 -4.76 13.53 9.04
CA ARG A 13 -3.61 14.42 9.12
C ARG A 13 -3.27 14.84 7.70
N ALA A 14 -3.71 16.03 7.32
CA ALA A 14 -3.40 16.63 6.02
C ALA A 14 -1.88 16.55 5.76
N PRO A 15 -1.44 16.21 4.54
CA PRO A 15 -0.03 16.17 4.22
C PRO A 15 0.58 17.55 4.47
N ARG A 16 1.64 17.60 5.27
CA ARG A 16 2.35 18.86 5.62
C ARG A 16 3.04 19.50 4.42
N ASP A 17 3.05 18.82 3.27
CA ASP A 17 3.61 19.28 2.01
C ASP A 17 2.50 19.36 0.96
N HIS A 18 2.03 20.59 0.70
CA HIS A 18 0.96 20.86 -0.25
C HIS A 18 1.28 20.42 -1.68
N LYS A 19 2.58 20.38 -2.06
CA LYS A 19 2.98 19.94 -3.40
C LYS A 19 2.77 18.43 -3.56
N LEU A 20 3.17 17.66 -2.55
CA LEU A 20 2.95 16.22 -2.52
C LEU A 20 1.47 15.88 -2.44
N ALA A 21 0.69 16.62 -1.65
CA ALA A 21 -0.76 16.43 -1.54
C ALA A 21 -1.46 16.61 -2.89
N SER A 22 -1.13 17.68 -3.63
CA SER A 22 -1.69 17.94 -4.95
C SER A 22 -1.34 16.82 -5.93
N ALA A 23 -0.06 16.44 -6.00
CA ALA A 23 0.38 15.37 -6.90
C ALA A 23 -0.33 14.03 -6.63
N ILE A 24 -0.58 13.69 -5.36
CA ILE A 24 -1.33 12.50 -4.97
C ILE A 24 -2.80 12.60 -5.37
N ALA A 25 -3.43 13.77 -5.20
CA ALA A 25 -4.82 14.01 -5.59
C ALA A 25 -5.00 13.88 -7.11
N ASP A 26 -4.04 14.40 -7.88
CA ASP A 26 -4.05 14.36 -9.35
C ASP A 26 -3.96 12.92 -9.91
N CYS A 27 -3.47 11.95 -9.14
CA CYS A 27 -3.41 10.55 -9.56
C CYS A 27 -4.78 9.84 -9.62
N GLY A 28 -5.84 10.36 -8.98
CA GLY A 28 -7.19 9.80 -9.11
C GLY A 28 -7.38 8.39 -8.56
N PHE A 29 -6.68 8.00 -7.48
CA PHE A 29 -6.71 6.64 -6.91
C PHE A 29 -8.12 6.13 -6.54
N TYR A 30 -9.03 7.03 -6.13
CA TYR A 30 -10.42 6.66 -5.87
C TYR A 30 -11.11 6.10 -7.12
N GLU A 31 -10.96 6.80 -8.25
CA GLU A 31 -11.57 6.40 -9.51
C GLU A 31 -10.95 5.09 -10.01
N PHE A 32 -9.63 4.94 -9.89
CA PHE A 32 -8.95 3.69 -10.21
C PHE A 32 -9.52 2.49 -9.43
N LYS A 33 -9.67 2.62 -8.11
CA LYS A 33 -10.28 1.59 -7.26
C LYS A 33 -11.74 1.32 -7.64
N ARG A 34 -12.53 2.37 -7.93
CA ARG A 34 -13.93 2.23 -8.36
C ARG A 34 -14.03 1.42 -9.65
N GLN A 35 -13.16 1.70 -10.62
CA GLN A 35 -13.12 0.99 -11.89
C GLN A 35 -12.76 -0.48 -11.74
N LEU A 36 -11.70 -0.80 -10.98
CA LEU A 36 -11.35 -2.18 -10.66
C LEU A 36 -12.50 -2.92 -9.99
N THR A 37 -13.14 -2.30 -9.00
CA THR A 37 -14.24 -2.92 -8.25
C THR A 37 -15.38 -3.38 -9.16
N TYR A 38 -15.85 -2.53 -10.09
CA TYR A 38 -16.96 -2.94 -10.96
C TYR A 38 -16.51 -3.89 -12.07
N LYS A 39 -15.28 -3.73 -12.60
CA LYS A 39 -14.76 -4.60 -13.66
C LYS A 39 -14.51 -6.02 -13.15
N CYS A 40 -13.91 -6.18 -11.98
CA CYS A 40 -13.71 -7.49 -11.37
C CYS A 40 -15.05 -8.22 -11.16
N LYS A 41 -16.07 -7.50 -10.67
CA LYS A 41 -17.45 -8.06 -10.57
C LYS A 41 -18.00 -8.49 -11.93
N TRP A 42 -17.80 -7.70 -12.98
CA TRP A 42 -18.27 -8.03 -14.33
C TRP A 42 -17.60 -9.30 -14.87
N TYR A 43 -16.30 -9.45 -14.67
CA TYR A 43 -15.54 -10.62 -15.14
C TYR A 43 -15.52 -11.80 -14.17
N SER A 44 -16.32 -11.78 -13.10
CA SER A 44 -16.30 -12.80 -12.05
C SER A 44 -14.90 -13.04 -11.47
N SER A 45 -14.11 -11.99 -11.37
CA SER A 45 -12.78 -11.97 -10.75
C SER A 45 -12.86 -11.47 -9.32
N GLU A 46 -12.00 -11.98 -8.45
CA GLU A 46 -11.87 -11.49 -7.08
C GLU A 46 -10.96 -10.26 -7.03
N LEU A 47 -11.34 -9.27 -6.20
CA LEU A 47 -10.52 -8.09 -5.92
C LEU A 47 -10.18 -8.06 -4.43
N ILE A 48 -8.93 -8.36 -4.10
CA ILE A 48 -8.40 -8.29 -2.73
C ILE A 48 -7.69 -6.94 -2.56
N ILE A 49 -8.02 -6.22 -1.50
CA ILE A 49 -7.42 -4.92 -1.18
C ILE A 49 -6.55 -5.10 0.07
N ALA A 50 -5.25 -4.93 -0.10
CA ALA A 50 -4.32 -4.95 1.03
C ALA A 50 -4.60 -3.82 2.02
N ASP A 51 -4.27 -4.05 3.29
CA ASP A 51 -4.34 -3.02 4.32
C ASP A 51 -3.54 -1.77 3.92
N ARG A 52 -4.04 -0.59 4.30
CA ARG A 52 -3.46 0.72 3.96
C ARG A 52 -1.99 0.82 4.35
N PHE A 53 -1.59 0.18 5.46
CA PHE A 53 -0.24 0.24 6.00
C PHE A 53 0.54 -1.06 5.82
N TYR A 54 0.08 -1.95 4.94
CA TYR A 54 0.81 -3.17 4.61
C TYR A 54 2.20 -2.82 4.01
N PRO A 55 3.31 -3.25 4.63
CA PRO A 55 4.64 -2.75 4.29
C PRO A 55 5.27 -3.56 3.13
N SER A 56 4.57 -3.66 1.99
CA SER A 56 4.95 -4.51 0.85
C SER A 56 6.34 -4.22 0.28
N SER A 57 6.79 -2.97 0.28
CA SER A 57 8.13 -2.59 -0.22
C SER A 57 9.25 -2.77 0.81
N GLN A 58 8.91 -3.05 2.07
CA GLN A 58 9.84 -3.17 3.20
C GLN A 58 10.09 -4.62 3.59
N ILE A 59 9.09 -5.49 3.42
CA ILE A 59 9.20 -6.93 3.64
C ILE A 59 10.03 -7.56 2.50
N CYS A 60 10.92 -8.48 2.84
CA CYS A 60 11.62 -9.29 1.86
C CYS A 60 10.67 -10.36 1.34
N SER A 61 10.42 -10.38 0.03
CA SER A 61 9.55 -11.37 -0.62
C SER A 61 10.06 -12.81 -0.55
N ASP A 62 11.35 -13.01 -0.27
CA ASP A 62 11.98 -14.32 -0.15
C ASP A 62 11.95 -14.86 1.28
N CYS A 63 12.35 -14.05 2.27
CA CYS A 63 12.51 -14.52 3.66
C CYS A 63 11.62 -13.83 4.71
N GLY A 64 10.80 -12.85 4.32
CA GLY A 64 9.90 -12.12 5.23
C GLY A 64 10.57 -11.05 6.11
N HIS A 65 11.89 -10.90 6.08
CA HIS A 65 12.59 -9.88 6.87
C HIS A 65 12.13 -8.47 6.48
N GLN A 66 11.75 -7.64 7.46
CA GLN A 66 11.32 -6.27 7.23
C GLN A 66 12.46 -5.27 7.51
N LYS A 67 12.71 -4.37 6.55
CA LYS A 67 13.66 -3.26 6.71
C LYS A 67 13.08 -1.92 6.27
N LYS A 68 13.67 -0.82 6.73
CA LYS A 68 13.29 0.51 6.24
C LYS A 68 13.65 0.66 4.76
N MET A 69 12.73 1.22 3.99
CA MET A 69 12.88 1.40 2.54
C MET A 69 12.62 2.87 2.17
N PRO A 70 13.65 3.74 2.17
CA PRO A 70 13.49 5.14 1.78
C PRO A 70 13.00 5.29 0.33
N LEU A 71 12.19 6.33 0.05
CA LEU A 71 11.53 6.50 -1.25
C LEU A 71 12.50 6.65 -2.44
N ASN A 72 13.71 7.18 -2.21
CA ASN A 72 14.75 7.35 -3.23
C ASN A 72 15.51 6.06 -3.57
N VAL A 73 15.41 5.02 -2.74
CA VAL A 73 16.11 3.76 -2.98
C VAL A 73 15.22 2.84 -3.83
N ARG A 74 15.72 2.44 -5.00
CA ARG A 74 14.99 1.65 -6.00
C ARG A 74 15.36 0.17 -6.01
N LEU A 75 16.55 -0.17 -5.53
CA LEU A 75 17.01 -1.55 -5.39
C LEU A 75 16.71 -2.05 -3.97
N TYR A 76 15.99 -3.15 -3.86
CA TYR A 76 15.82 -3.88 -2.61
C TYR A 76 16.97 -4.87 -2.45
N GLU A 77 17.65 -4.82 -1.31
CA GLU A 77 18.69 -5.79 -0.93
C GLU A 77 18.41 -6.31 0.48
N CYS A 78 18.17 -7.60 0.66
CA CYS A 78 17.88 -8.16 1.96
C CYS A 78 19.17 -8.38 2.76
N GLU A 79 19.26 -7.81 3.95
CA GLU A 79 20.39 -8.02 4.87
C GLU A 79 20.36 -9.40 5.55
N ASN A 80 19.22 -10.09 5.51
CA ASN A 80 19.02 -11.41 6.14
C ASN A 80 19.33 -12.58 5.20
N CYS A 81 18.83 -12.57 3.96
CA CYS A 81 19.02 -13.68 3.01
C CYS A 81 19.84 -13.33 1.76
N GLY A 82 20.23 -12.06 1.58
CA GLY A 82 20.99 -11.61 0.42
C GLY A 82 20.16 -11.43 -0.87
N PHE A 83 18.83 -11.64 -0.82
CA PHE A 83 17.94 -11.40 -1.96
C PHE A 83 18.09 -9.97 -2.51
N LYS A 84 18.18 -9.84 -3.84
CA LYS A 84 18.27 -8.54 -4.52
C LYS A 84 17.27 -8.46 -5.68
N ALA A 85 16.48 -7.40 -5.72
CA ALA A 85 15.56 -7.13 -6.82
C ALA A 85 15.17 -5.65 -6.88
N ASP A 86 14.51 -5.23 -7.95
CA ASP A 86 13.83 -3.94 -7.96
C ASP A 86 12.78 -3.89 -6.82
N ARG A 87 12.68 -2.72 -6.17
CA ARG A 87 11.79 -2.51 -5.02
C ARG A 87 10.33 -2.72 -5.40
N ASP A 88 9.92 -2.28 -6.58
CA ASP A 88 8.54 -2.40 -7.02
C ASP A 88 8.23 -3.87 -7.39
N PHE A 89 9.21 -4.61 -7.93
CA PHE A 89 9.10 -6.08 -8.08
C PHE A 89 8.93 -6.79 -6.73
N ASN A 90 9.79 -6.49 -5.74
CA ASN A 90 9.66 -7.05 -4.39
C ASN A 90 8.28 -6.74 -3.77
N ALA A 91 7.79 -5.50 -3.94
CA ALA A 91 6.48 -5.10 -3.46
C ALA A 91 5.34 -5.85 -4.16
N ALA A 92 5.43 -6.08 -5.46
CA ALA A 92 4.44 -6.82 -6.22
C ALA A 92 4.33 -8.29 -5.75
N VAL A 93 5.46 -8.97 -5.55
CA VAL A 93 5.47 -10.34 -5.02
C VAL A 93 4.87 -10.40 -3.61
N ASN A 94 5.16 -9.41 -2.76
CA ASN A 94 4.53 -9.34 -1.44
C ASN A 94 3.01 -9.11 -1.51
N LEU A 95 2.53 -8.30 -2.45
CA LEU A 95 1.08 -8.12 -2.67
C LEU A 95 0.42 -9.40 -3.21
N GLU A 96 1.10 -10.15 -4.06
CA GLU A 96 0.63 -11.47 -4.49
C GLU A 96 0.56 -12.44 -3.31
N ASN A 97 1.59 -12.47 -2.45
CA ASN A 97 1.62 -13.30 -1.25
C ASN A 97 0.56 -12.90 -0.22
N TYR A 98 0.19 -11.61 -0.14
CA TYR A 98 -0.89 -11.13 0.72
C TYR A 98 -2.26 -11.67 0.31
N ALA A 99 -2.45 -11.92 -0.99
CA ALA A 99 -3.71 -12.39 -1.56
C ALA A 99 -3.88 -13.92 -1.52
N ARG A 100 -2.84 -14.67 -1.16
CA ARG A 100 -2.84 -16.13 -1.02
C ARG A 100 -3.12 -16.54 0.43
#